data_AF-A0A8T7BQZ6-F1
#
_entry.id   AF-A0A8T7BQZ6-F1
#
_cell.length_a   1.000
_cell.length_b   1.000
_cell.length_c   1.000
_cell.angle_alpha   90.00
_cell.angle_beta   90.00
_cell.angle_gamma   90.00
#
_symmetry.space_group_name_H-M   'P 1'
#
loop_
_entity.id
_entity.type
_entity.pdbx_description
1 polymer ?
#
loop_
_entity_poly.entity_id
_entity_poly.type
_entity_poly.pdbx_seq_one_letter_code
_entity_poly.pdbx_strand_id
1 'polypeptide(L)'
;MIAATKLFVGCILVLGLLSCQVTPEPPPAPEPEAAPQPLTDVEPLQSEPVTLQPPVDSSRLDYQAALQQLKLGEDAAIAQLEKLSQETPGLEYIFSNLGIAYFNQNQYEQAEVAFERAISLNKDDAVAYNHMGILTRMRGEFQKSRQHYERAISIDDEYAAAQLNLGILFDIYIQDIKQALTQYRKYQTLTNNENKTVAGWIVDIERRLN
;
A
#
# COMPACT_ATOMS: atom_id res chain seq x y z
N MET A 1 14.73 101.23 19.73
CA MET A 1 15.97 101.72 20.36
C MET A 1 16.15 100.97 21.68
N ILE A 2 17.28 100.24 21.82
CA ILE A 2 18.14 100.10 23.03
C ILE A 2 17.46 99.46 24.29
N ALA A 3 17.96 98.46 25.01
CA ALA A 3 19.23 97.73 25.04
C ALA A 3 19.07 96.39 25.78
N ALA A 4 20.02 95.49 25.51
CA ALA A 4 20.37 94.31 26.28
C ALA A 4 20.83 94.63 27.72
N THR A 5 20.82 93.63 28.62
CA THR A 5 21.96 93.24 29.49
C THR A 5 21.66 92.00 30.36
N LYS A 6 22.45 90.94 30.10
CA LYS A 6 23.09 89.90 30.96
C LYS A 6 22.25 89.19 32.06
N LEU A 7 22.06 87.88 31.95
CA LEU A 7 22.95 86.74 32.33
C LEU A 7 22.87 86.39 33.82
N PHE A 8 22.25 85.25 34.15
CA PHE A 8 22.64 84.45 35.32
C PHE A 8 22.53 82.96 35.01
N VAL A 9 23.61 82.27 35.36
CA VAL A 9 23.90 80.85 35.17
C VAL A 9 23.13 80.03 36.21
N GLY A 10 22.56 78.90 35.80
CA GLY A 10 21.97 77.90 36.70
C GLY A 10 21.93 76.53 36.04
N CYS A 11 22.96 75.72 36.29
CA CYS A 11 23.04 74.31 35.92
C CYS A 11 21.95 73.49 36.64
N ILE A 12 21.14 72.74 35.90
CA ILE A 12 20.47 71.54 36.42
C ILE A 12 20.67 70.41 35.40
N LEU A 13 21.54 69.46 35.77
CA LEU A 13 21.68 68.16 35.15
C LEU A 13 20.38 67.37 35.34
N VAL A 14 19.75 66.95 34.25
CA VAL A 14 18.76 65.85 34.27
C VAL A 14 19.19 64.82 33.23
N LEU A 15 19.83 63.75 33.72
CA LEU A 15 20.04 62.51 32.98
C LEU A 15 18.68 61.81 32.82
N GLY A 16 18.11 61.87 31.62
CA GLY A 16 16.95 61.08 31.20
C GLY A 16 17.42 59.89 30.37
N LEU A 17 17.32 58.70 30.95
CA LEU A 17 17.71 57.41 30.38
C LEU A 17 16.92 57.12 29.09
N LEU A 18 17.62 56.78 27.99
CA LEU A 18 17.01 56.11 26.84
C LEU A 18 16.58 54.71 27.29
N SER A 19 15.28 54.52 27.54
CA SER A 19 14.70 53.19 27.62
C SER A 19 14.46 52.67 26.20
N CYS A 20 15.42 51.91 25.67
CA CYS A 20 15.15 51.01 24.55
C CYS A 20 14.10 50.00 25.02
N GLN A 21 12.86 50.10 24.54
CA GLN A 21 11.91 49.02 24.69
C GLN A 21 12.32 47.89 23.73
N VAL A 22 12.77 46.78 24.29
CA VAL A 22 12.89 45.50 23.56
C VAL A 22 11.49 44.89 23.57
N THR A 23 10.81 44.91 22.43
CA THR A 23 9.61 44.08 22.25
C THR A 23 10.06 42.62 22.16
N PRO A 24 9.47 41.68 22.93
CA PRO A 24 9.75 40.27 22.75
C PRO A 24 9.29 39.84 21.36
N GLU A 25 10.18 39.20 20.61
CA GLU A 25 9.88 38.59 19.32
C GLU A 25 8.87 37.45 19.53
N PRO A 26 7.81 37.33 18.70
CA PRO A 26 6.88 36.21 18.80
C PRO A 26 7.63 34.89 18.57
N PRO A 27 7.23 33.80 19.25
CA PRO A 27 7.87 32.50 19.03
C PRO A 27 7.76 32.11 17.55
N PRO A 28 8.80 31.49 16.98
CA PRO A 28 8.76 31.03 15.59
C PRO A 28 7.57 30.10 15.40
N ALA A 29 6.87 30.24 14.27
CA ALA A 29 5.83 29.31 13.88
C ALA A 29 6.40 27.87 13.91
N PRO A 30 5.63 26.87 14.35
CA PRO A 30 6.10 25.49 14.31
C PRO A 30 6.53 25.18 12.87
N GLU A 31 7.75 24.66 12.72
CA GLU A 31 8.24 24.20 11.43
C GLU A 31 7.21 23.20 10.86
N PRO A 32 6.94 23.22 9.53
CA PRO A 32 6.11 22.21 8.92
C PRO A 32 6.75 20.85 9.26
N GLU A 33 6.06 20.08 10.09
CA GLU A 33 6.44 18.72 10.43
C GLU A 33 6.69 17.98 9.11
N ALA A 34 7.89 17.41 8.96
CA ALA A 34 8.30 16.77 7.73
C ALA A 34 7.20 15.80 7.29
N ALA A 35 6.77 15.92 6.03
CA ALA A 35 5.81 14.99 5.45
C ALA A 35 6.26 13.56 5.78
N PRO A 36 5.34 12.68 6.23
CA PRO A 36 5.70 11.30 6.54
C PRO A 36 6.47 10.71 5.35
N GLN A 37 7.59 10.06 5.66
CA GLN A 37 8.46 9.44 4.66
C GLN A 37 7.60 8.60 3.70
N PRO A 38 7.75 8.73 2.38
CA PRO A 38 7.00 7.94 1.41
C PRO A 38 7.14 6.44 1.75
N LEU A 39 6.01 5.74 1.85
CA LEU A 39 5.92 4.29 2.04
C LEU A 39 6.44 3.56 0.78
N THR A 40 7.73 3.66 0.47
CA THR A 40 8.34 3.05 -0.73
C THR A 40 8.62 1.56 -0.58
N ASP A 41 8.56 1.03 0.64
CA ASP A 41 8.99 -0.34 0.95
C ASP A 41 7.82 -1.27 1.28
N VAL A 42 6.60 -0.94 0.84
CA VAL A 42 5.47 -1.87 0.94
C VAL A 42 5.56 -2.87 -0.19
N GLU A 43 6.39 -3.90 0.01
CA GLU A 43 6.41 -5.08 -0.84
C GLU A 43 4.97 -5.64 -0.93
N PRO A 44 4.46 -5.97 -2.13
CA PRO A 44 3.17 -6.65 -2.24
C PRO A 44 3.21 -7.90 -1.37
N LEU A 45 2.27 -8.03 -0.44
CA LEU A 45 2.17 -9.24 0.40
C LEU A 45 2.04 -10.45 -0.53
N GLN A 46 3.08 -11.29 -0.52
CA GLN A 46 3.11 -12.56 -1.23
C GLN A 46 1.91 -13.40 -0.78
N SER A 47 1.04 -13.75 -1.71
CA SER A 47 -0.12 -14.57 -1.38
C SER A 47 0.26 -16.04 -1.28
N GLU A 48 -0.27 -16.74 -0.29
CA GLU A 48 -0.18 -18.19 -0.24
C GLU A 48 -0.80 -18.84 -1.48
N PRO A 49 -0.32 -20.03 -1.89
CA PRO A 49 -0.90 -20.78 -3.01
C PRO A 49 -2.39 -21.07 -2.80
N VAL A 50 -3.16 -21.13 -3.88
CA VAL A 50 -4.61 -21.32 -3.84
C VAL A 50 -4.97 -22.69 -3.27
N THR A 51 -5.70 -22.73 -2.15
CA THR A 51 -6.18 -23.96 -1.49
C THR A 51 -7.69 -24.16 -1.68
N LEU A 52 -8.10 -24.56 -2.88
CA LEU A 52 -9.40 -25.22 -3.07
C LEU A 52 -9.20 -26.72 -2.92
N GLN A 53 -10.04 -27.44 -2.14
CA GLN A 53 -9.99 -28.91 -2.04
C GLN A 53 -10.60 -29.51 -3.31
N PRO A 54 -9.84 -30.20 -4.18
CA PRO A 54 -10.48 -30.76 -5.38
C PRO A 54 -11.21 -32.13 -5.03
N PRO A 55 -11.66 -32.97 -5.98
CA PRO A 55 -11.99 -34.42 -5.79
C PRO A 55 -10.85 -35.45 -6.10
N VAL A 56 -10.70 -36.54 -5.30
CA VAL A 56 -9.56 -37.52 -5.15
C VAL A 56 -9.18 -38.33 -6.43
N ASP A 57 -8.08 -37.99 -7.11
CA ASP A 57 -7.37 -38.73 -8.18
C ASP A 57 -5.85 -38.36 -8.15
N SER A 58 -5.00 -39.21 -8.71
CA SER A 58 -3.53 -39.10 -8.88
C SER A 58 -3.01 -37.70 -9.23
N SER A 59 -3.62 -37.00 -10.20
CA SER A 59 -3.22 -35.64 -10.60
C SER A 59 -3.26 -34.62 -9.45
N ARG A 60 -4.03 -34.86 -8.38
CA ARG A 60 -4.05 -33.95 -7.23
C ARG A 60 -2.89 -34.16 -6.28
N LEU A 61 -2.41 -35.39 -6.14
CA LEU A 61 -1.31 -35.67 -5.22
C LEU A 61 -0.07 -34.96 -5.75
N ASP A 62 0.13 -35.04 -7.06
CA ASP A 62 1.17 -34.30 -7.77
C ASP A 62 0.96 -32.78 -7.65
N TYR A 63 -0.27 -32.29 -7.77
CA TYR A 63 -0.58 -30.88 -7.53
C TYR A 63 -0.30 -30.43 -6.08
N GLN A 64 -0.72 -31.22 -5.08
CA GLN A 64 -0.44 -30.94 -3.66
C GLN A 64 1.05 -30.92 -3.37
N ALA A 65 1.81 -31.84 -3.96
CA ALA A 65 3.27 -31.85 -3.86
C ALA A 65 3.88 -30.59 -4.47
N ALA A 66 3.40 -30.16 -5.65
CA ALA A 66 3.86 -28.93 -6.29
C ALA A 66 3.54 -27.68 -5.45
N LEU A 67 2.35 -27.60 -4.84
CA LEU A 67 2.02 -26.51 -3.91
C LEU A 67 2.92 -26.49 -2.68
N GLN A 68 3.29 -27.66 -2.15
CA GLN A 68 4.23 -27.75 -1.04
C GLN A 68 5.62 -27.24 -1.43
N GLN A 69 6.11 -27.60 -2.62
CA GLN A 69 7.37 -27.09 -3.16
C GLN A 69 7.32 -25.56 -3.36
N LEU A 70 6.20 -24.99 -3.83
CA LEU A 70 6.01 -23.55 -3.89
C LEU A 70 6.15 -22.88 -2.53
N LYS A 71 5.57 -23.47 -1.47
CA LYS A 71 5.72 -22.97 -0.10
C LYS A 71 7.16 -23.02 0.40
N LEU A 72 7.97 -23.94 -0.13
CA LEU A 72 9.38 -24.08 0.19
C LEU A 72 10.28 -23.21 -0.71
N GLY A 73 9.70 -22.50 -1.69
CA GLY A 73 10.44 -21.66 -2.63
C GLY A 73 11.26 -22.46 -3.65
N GLU A 74 10.88 -23.70 -3.92
CA GLU A 74 11.63 -24.56 -4.85
C GLU A 74 11.22 -24.29 -6.30
N ASP A 75 12.19 -23.96 -7.15
CA ASP A 75 11.97 -23.69 -8.58
C ASP A 75 11.36 -24.88 -9.34
N ALA A 76 11.59 -26.10 -8.84
CA ALA A 76 11.05 -27.34 -9.41
C ALA A 76 9.51 -27.35 -9.45
N ALA A 77 8.86 -26.57 -8.58
CA ALA A 77 7.41 -26.49 -8.51
C ALA A 77 6.78 -25.97 -9.81
N ILE A 78 7.44 -25.02 -10.50
CA ILE A 78 6.96 -24.47 -11.77
C ILE A 78 6.91 -25.56 -12.84
N ALA A 79 8.00 -26.31 -13.01
CA ALA A 79 8.07 -27.39 -13.99
C ALA A 79 7.01 -28.47 -13.73
N GLN A 80 6.73 -28.77 -12.45
CA GLN A 80 5.69 -29.71 -12.07
C GLN A 80 4.28 -29.19 -12.38
N LEU A 81 4.00 -27.92 -12.09
CA LEU A 81 2.72 -27.29 -12.43
C LEU A 81 2.52 -27.14 -13.95
N GLU A 82 3.55 -26.81 -14.70
CA GLU A 82 3.53 -26.77 -16.17
C GLU A 82 3.16 -28.14 -16.74
N LYS A 83 3.82 -29.20 -16.25
CA LYS A 83 3.51 -30.58 -16.65
C LYS A 83 2.05 -30.94 -16.33
N LEU A 84 1.58 -30.66 -15.11
CA LEU A 84 0.20 -30.93 -14.71
C LEU A 84 -0.83 -30.18 -15.56
N SER A 85 -0.52 -28.93 -15.96
CA SER A 85 -1.38 -28.13 -16.84
C SER A 85 -1.57 -28.76 -18.23
N GLN A 86 -0.58 -29.53 -18.71
CA GLN A 86 -0.63 -30.22 -20.01
C GLN A 86 -1.33 -31.57 -19.91
N GLU A 87 -1.10 -32.31 -18.83
CA GLU A 87 -1.58 -33.68 -18.64
C GLU A 87 -3.02 -33.76 -18.11
N THR A 88 -3.50 -32.73 -17.42
CA THR A 88 -4.84 -32.72 -16.82
C THR A 88 -5.63 -31.46 -17.22
N PRO A 89 -6.24 -31.46 -18.43
CA PRO A 89 -7.16 -30.40 -18.85
C PRO A 89 -8.35 -30.29 -17.87
N GLY A 90 -8.69 -29.07 -17.47
CA GLY A 90 -9.80 -28.81 -16.53
C GLY A 90 -9.37 -28.54 -15.08
N LEU A 91 -8.08 -28.27 -14.85
CA LEU A 91 -7.56 -27.75 -13.58
C LEU A 91 -7.19 -26.27 -13.71
N GLU A 92 -8.18 -25.40 -13.87
CA GLU A 92 -8.00 -23.95 -14.07
C GLU A 92 -7.13 -23.27 -13.00
N TYR A 93 -7.21 -23.73 -11.76
CA TYR A 93 -6.46 -23.19 -10.62
C TYR A 93 -4.93 -23.38 -10.74
N ILE A 94 -4.45 -24.28 -11.60
CA ILE A 94 -3.01 -24.45 -11.85
C ILE A 94 -2.41 -23.16 -12.42
N PHE A 95 -3.13 -22.46 -13.29
CA PHE A 95 -2.60 -21.25 -13.93
C PHE A 95 -2.44 -20.09 -12.94
N SER A 96 -3.31 -19.97 -11.94
CA SER A 96 -3.14 -18.99 -10.86
C SER A 96 -1.92 -19.29 -9.99
N ASN A 97 -1.65 -20.57 -9.70
CA ASN A 97 -0.45 -20.94 -8.96
C ASN A 97 0.84 -20.80 -9.79
N LEU A 98 0.80 -21.09 -11.09
CA LEU A 98 1.90 -20.76 -12.01
C LEU A 98 2.16 -19.25 -12.01
N GLY A 99 1.10 -18.44 -12.09
CA GLY A 99 1.21 -16.99 -12.02
C GLY A 99 1.88 -16.52 -10.73
N ILE A 100 1.44 -17.04 -9.57
CA ILE A 100 2.06 -16.73 -8.27
C ILE A 100 3.52 -17.17 -8.24
N ALA A 101 3.84 -18.37 -8.74
CA ALA A 101 5.19 -18.90 -8.75
C ALA A 101 6.13 -18.01 -9.59
N TYR A 102 5.74 -17.69 -10.82
CA TYR A 102 6.48 -16.76 -11.67
C TYR A 102 6.60 -15.37 -11.03
N PHE A 103 5.52 -14.87 -10.42
CA PHE A 103 5.53 -13.58 -9.72
C PHE A 103 6.57 -13.54 -8.60
N ASN A 104 6.61 -14.58 -7.77
CA ASN A 104 7.57 -14.71 -6.65
C ASN A 104 9.03 -14.85 -7.14
N GLN A 105 9.23 -15.32 -8.37
CA GLN A 105 10.56 -15.34 -9.04
C GLN A 105 10.85 -14.07 -9.84
N ASN A 106 10.02 -13.04 -9.73
CA ASN A 106 10.11 -11.79 -10.50
C ASN A 106 10.02 -11.97 -12.02
N GLN A 107 9.44 -13.09 -12.48
CA GLN A 107 9.16 -13.39 -13.88
C GLN A 107 7.78 -12.83 -14.26
N TYR A 108 7.66 -11.51 -14.26
CA TYR A 108 6.37 -10.81 -14.31
C TYR A 108 5.62 -11.01 -15.63
N GLU A 109 6.31 -11.15 -16.75
CA GLU A 109 5.68 -11.41 -18.05
C GLU A 109 5.05 -12.79 -18.09
N GLN A 110 5.75 -13.83 -17.61
CA GLN A 110 5.18 -15.17 -17.48
C GLN A 110 4.04 -15.21 -16.46
N ALA A 111 4.16 -14.45 -15.36
CA ALA A 111 3.10 -14.32 -14.38
C ALA A 111 1.83 -13.72 -15.00
N GLU A 112 1.94 -12.64 -15.77
CA GLU A 112 0.82 -12.01 -16.46
C GLU A 112 0.12 -13.00 -17.41
N VAL A 113 0.88 -13.70 -18.25
CA VAL A 113 0.32 -14.71 -19.17
C VAL A 113 -0.42 -15.82 -18.41
N ALA A 114 0.13 -16.28 -17.29
CA ALA A 114 -0.49 -17.31 -16.47
C ALA A 114 -1.79 -16.81 -15.80
N PHE A 115 -1.81 -15.59 -15.27
CA PHE A 115 -3.03 -15.00 -14.70
C PHE A 115 -4.10 -14.70 -15.76
N GLU A 116 -3.72 -14.22 -16.94
CA GLU A 116 -4.64 -14.08 -18.08
C GLU A 116 -5.26 -15.42 -18.47
N ARG A 117 -4.44 -16.48 -18.49
CA ARG A 117 -4.93 -17.83 -18.76
C ARG A 117 -5.90 -18.30 -17.68
N ALA A 118 -5.59 -18.09 -16.40
CA ALA A 118 -6.47 -18.39 -15.29
C ALA A 118 -7.83 -17.69 -15.44
N ILE A 119 -7.82 -16.37 -15.67
CA ILE A 119 -9.04 -15.57 -15.87
C ILE A 119 -9.85 -16.04 -17.09
N SER A 120 -9.17 -16.45 -18.17
CA SER A 120 -9.84 -16.96 -19.38
C SER A 120 -10.60 -18.27 -19.14
N LEU A 121 -10.08 -19.11 -18.22
CA LEU A 121 -10.67 -20.40 -17.87
C LEU A 121 -11.71 -20.25 -16.75
N ASN A 122 -11.44 -19.37 -15.78
CA ASN A 122 -12.31 -19.06 -14.66
C ASN A 122 -12.40 -17.54 -14.45
N LYS A 123 -13.55 -16.97 -14.84
CA LYS A 123 -13.82 -15.53 -14.69
C LYS A 123 -14.06 -15.07 -13.26
N ASP A 124 -14.15 -16.01 -12.32
CA ASP A 124 -14.36 -15.80 -10.89
C ASP A 124 -13.11 -16.21 -10.09
N ASP A 125 -11.91 -16.11 -10.68
CA ASP A 125 -10.64 -16.29 -9.97
C ASP A 125 -10.18 -14.97 -9.32
N ALA A 126 -10.60 -14.74 -8.07
CA ALA A 126 -10.24 -13.55 -7.30
C ALA A 126 -8.72 -13.37 -7.14
N VAL A 127 -7.97 -14.48 -7.06
CA VAL A 127 -6.52 -14.48 -6.85
C VAL A 127 -5.81 -13.97 -8.09
N ALA A 128 -6.19 -14.45 -9.28
CA ALA A 128 -5.63 -13.96 -10.54
C ALA A 128 -5.92 -12.47 -10.74
N TYR A 129 -7.15 -12.00 -10.45
CA TYR A 129 -7.47 -10.58 -10.52
C TYR A 129 -6.64 -9.75 -9.53
N ASN A 130 -6.44 -10.20 -8.29
CA ASN A 130 -5.59 -9.50 -7.33
C ASN A 130 -4.15 -9.34 -7.85
N HIS A 131 -3.56 -10.39 -8.42
CA HIS A 131 -2.19 -10.29 -8.95
C HIS A 131 -2.09 -9.46 -10.23
N MET A 132 -3.08 -9.51 -11.11
CA MET A 132 -3.17 -8.56 -12.24
C MET A 132 -3.23 -7.12 -11.72
N GLY A 133 -3.93 -6.87 -10.61
CA GLY A 133 -3.93 -5.58 -9.92
C GLY A 133 -2.52 -5.16 -9.45
N ILE A 134 -1.75 -6.10 -8.89
CA ILE A 134 -0.36 -5.84 -8.47
C ILE A 134 0.54 -5.52 -9.67
N LEU A 135 0.51 -6.36 -10.71
CA LEU A 135 1.33 -6.19 -11.92
C LEU A 135 1.03 -4.88 -12.66
N THR A 136 -0.24 -4.49 -12.74
CA THR A 136 -0.63 -3.21 -13.35
C THR A 136 -0.28 -2.01 -12.46
N ARG A 137 -0.35 -2.14 -11.13
CA ARG A 137 0.15 -1.11 -10.19
C ARG A 137 1.65 -0.88 -10.35
N MET A 138 2.44 -1.95 -10.46
CA MET A 138 3.90 -1.88 -10.67
C MET A 138 4.26 -1.17 -11.98
N ARG A 139 3.41 -1.30 -13.01
CA ARG A 139 3.54 -0.58 -14.29
C ARG A 139 3.03 0.86 -14.27
N GLY A 140 2.47 1.34 -13.16
CA GLY A 140 1.87 2.67 -13.04
C GLY A 140 0.46 2.79 -13.64
N GLU A 141 -0.16 1.67 -14.02
CA GLU A 141 -1.50 1.62 -14.62
C GLU A 141 -2.59 1.64 -13.53
N PHE A 142 -2.63 2.69 -12.70
CA PHE A 142 -3.40 2.71 -11.45
C PHE A 142 -4.91 2.52 -11.62
N GLN A 143 -5.51 3.05 -12.69
CA GLN A 143 -6.93 2.88 -12.97
C GLN A 143 -7.27 1.42 -13.33
N LYS A 144 -6.38 0.75 -14.09
CA LYS A 144 -6.55 -0.66 -14.44
C LYS A 144 -6.29 -1.55 -13.22
N SER A 145 -5.30 -1.21 -12.42
CA SER A 145 -5.04 -1.87 -11.12
C SER A 145 -6.25 -1.82 -10.20
N ARG A 146 -6.87 -0.65 -10.08
CA ARG A 146 -8.12 -0.47 -9.33
C ARG A 146 -9.22 -1.40 -9.83
N GLN A 147 -9.45 -1.46 -11.14
CA GLN A 147 -10.48 -2.34 -11.73
C GLN A 147 -10.23 -3.81 -11.40
N HIS A 148 -8.97 -4.25 -11.45
CA HIS A 148 -8.60 -5.62 -11.10
C HIS A 148 -8.83 -5.93 -9.62
N TYR A 149 -8.42 -5.04 -8.70
CA TYR A 149 -8.69 -5.23 -7.28
C TYR A 149 -10.19 -5.19 -6.94
N GLU A 150 -10.94 -4.25 -7.52
CA GLU A 150 -12.40 -4.18 -7.35
C GLU A 150 -13.08 -5.45 -7.89
N ARG A 151 -12.58 -6.02 -9.00
CA ARG A 151 -13.08 -7.30 -9.51
C ARG A 151 -12.79 -8.45 -8.55
N ALA A 152 -11.57 -8.54 -8.00
CA ALA A 152 -11.23 -9.54 -6.98
C ALA A 152 -12.16 -9.46 -5.77
N ILE A 153 -12.39 -8.26 -5.24
CA ILE A 153 -13.30 -8.00 -4.11
C ILE A 153 -14.77 -8.31 -4.46
N SER A 154 -15.18 -8.09 -5.71
CA SER A 154 -16.55 -8.44 -6.15
C SER A 154 -16.80 -9.95 -6.23
N ILE A 155 -15.74 -10.73 -6.43
CA ILE A 155 -15.78 -12.19 -6.49
C ILE A 155 -15.73 -12.76 -5.07
N ASP A 156 -14.82 -12.25 -4.25
CA ASP A 156 -14.63 -12.63 -2.85
C ASP A 156 -14.42 -11.37 -1.99
N ASP A 157 -15.46 -10.97 -1.28
CA ASP A 157 -15.45 -9.76 -0.45
C ASP A 157 -14.71 -9.97 0.89
N GLU A 158 -14.40 -11.22 1.23
CA GLU A 158 -13.57 -11.62 2.37
C GLU A 158 -12.09 -11.78 1.99
N TYR A 159 -11.73 -11.57 0.73
CA TYR A 159 -10.34 -11.65 0.29
C TYR A 159 -9.51 -10.47 0.82
N ALA A 160 -9.00 -10.62 2.04
CA ALA A 160 -8.29 -9.58 2.78
C ALA A 160 -7.11 -8.99 1.99
N ALA A 161 -6.35 -9.81 1.25
CA ALA A 161 -5.22 -9.31 0.45
C ALA A 161 -5.66 -8.27 -0.60
N ALA A 162 -6.80 -8.48 -1.27
CA ALA A 162 -7.32 -7.53 -2.25
C ALA A 162 -7.79 -6.22 -1.59
N GLN A 163 -8.40 -6.30 -0.40
CA GLN A 163 -8.78 -5.13 0.41
C GLN A 163 -7.54 -4.29 0.76
N LEU A 164 -6.49 -4.94 1.25
CA LEU A 164 -5.25 -4.25 1.61
C LEU A 164 -4.59 -3.60 0.39
N ASN A 165 -4.47 -4.34 -0.71
CA ASN A 165 -3.85 -3.85 -1.93
C ASN A 165 -4.62 -2.67 -2.55
N LEU A 166 -5.95 -2.70 -2.52
CA LEU A 166 -6.76 -1.57 -2.96
C LEU A 166 -6.63 -0.37 -2.02
N GLY A 167 -6.51 -0.60 -0.71
CA GLY A 167 -6.21 0.45 0.27
C GLY A 167 -4.88 1.14 -0.02
N ILE A 168 -3.82 0.36 -0.24
CA ILE A 168 -2.48 0.85 -0.63
C ILE A 168 -2.56 1.65 -1.94
N LEU A 169 -3.30 1.14 -2.94
CA LEU A 169 -3.50 1.84 -4.20
C LEU A 169 -4.14 3.21 -3.98
N PHE A 170 -5.20 3.29 -3.17
CA PHE A 170 -5.88 4.53 -2.86
C PHE A 170 -5.02 5.51 -2.07
N ASP A 171 -4.27 5.04 -1.08
CA ASP A 171 -3.46 5.85 -0.19
C ASP A 171 -2.24 6.45 -0.91
N ILE A 172 -1.44 5.60 -1.54
CA ILE A 172 -0.13 5.97 -2.06
C ILE A 172 -0.23 6.55 -3.48
N TYR A 173 -1.03 5.94 -4.35
CA TYR A 173 -0.95 6.22 -5.78
C TYR A 173 -2.09 7.11 -6.29
N ILE A 174 -3.31 6.89 -5.79
CA ILE A 174 -4.50 7.68 -6.19
C ILE A 174 -4.69 8.90 -5.28
N GLN A 175 -4.16 8.88 -4.05
CA GLN A 175 -4.31 9.93 -3.04
C GLN A 175 -5.78 10.15 -2.61
N ASP A 176 -6.59 9.09 -2.60
CA ASP A 176 -7.95 9.09 -2.05
C ASP A 176 -7.94 8.45 -0.65
N ILE A 177 -7.53 9.25 0.33
CA ILE A 177 -7.37 8.80 1.72
C ILE A 177 -8.68 8.33 2.38
N LYS A 178 -9.84 8.78 1.88
CA LYS A 178 -11.14 8.32 2.38
C LYS A 178 -11.41 6.90 1.95
N GLN A 179 -11.19 6.61 0.66
CA GLN A 179 -11.32 5.26 0.13
C GLN A 179 -10.27 4.32 0.74
N ALA A 180 -9.03 4.80 0.93
CA ALA A 180 -7.99 4.03 1.62
C ALA A 180 -8.42 3.59 3.03
N LEU A 181 -8.94 4.53 3.84
CA LEU A 181 -9.45 4.23 5.18
C LEU A 181 -10.56 3.17 5.17
N THR A 182 -11.48 3.25 4.19
CA THR A 182 -12.53 2.23 4.03
C THR A 182 -11.95 0.85 3.80
N GLN A 183 -10.99 0.71 2.89
CA GLN A 183 -10.39 -0.58 2.58
C GLN A 183 -9.54 -1.12 3.74
N TYR A 184 -8.73 -0.27 4.38
CA TYR A 184 -7.93 -0.67 5.53
C TYR A 184 -8.78 -1.15 6.71
N ARG A 185 -9.91 -0.51 7.00
CA ARG A 185 -10.84 -0.98 8.04
C ARG A 185 -11.47 -2.33 7.71
N LYS A 186 -11.84 -2.56 6.44
CA LYS A 186 -12.37 -3.85 5.99
C LYS A 186 -11.29 -4.94 6.13
N TYR A 187 -10.06 -4.68 5.68
CA TYR A 187 -8.92 -5.57 5.91
C TYR A 187 -8.69 -5.86 7.40
N GLN A 188 -8.71 -4.83 8.24
CA GLN A 188 -8.51 -4.96 9.69
C GLN A 188 -9.58 -5.84 10.33
N THR A 189 -10.83 -5.72 9.89
CA THR A 189 -11.95 -6.56 10.33
C THR A 189 -11.74 -8.02 9.92
N LEU A 190 -11.36 -8.28 8.66
CA LEU A 190 -11.13 -9.63 8.14
C LEU A 190 -9.94 -10.34 8.80
N THR A 191 -8.97 -9.59 9.30
CA THR A 191 -7.74 -10.11 9.92
C THR A 191 -7.76 -10.02 11.45
N ASN A 192 -8.93 -9.86 12.06
CA ASN A 192 -9.11 -9.76 13.51
C ASN A 192 -8.20 -8.71 14.19
N ASN A 193 -7.87 -7.62 13.49
CA ASN A 193 -7.01 -6.53 13.96
C ASN A 193 -5.56 -6.94 14.31
N GLU A 194 -5.06 -8.05 13.78
CA GLU A 194 -3.72 -8.56 14.12
C GLU A 194 -2.59 -7.72 13.49
N ASN A 195 -2.83 -7.08 12.34
CA ASN A 195 -1.83 -6.30 11.63
C ASN A 195 -1.65 -4.89 12.23
N LYS A 196 -0.64 -4.75 13.10
CA LYS A 196 -0.29 -3.47 13.76
C LYS A 196 0.11 -2.37 12.79
N THR A 197 0.71 -2.71 11.65
CA THR A 197 1.11 -1.73 10.64
C THR A 197 -0.10 -1.04 10.04
N VAL A 198 -1.11 -1.83 9.62
CA VAL A 198 -2.36 -1.28 9.08
C VAL A 198 -3.13 -0.50 10.15
N ALA A 199 -3.11 -0.95 11.41
CA ALA A 199 -3.70 -0.18 12.51
C ALA A 199 -3.04 1.21 12.66
N GLY A 200 -1.72 1.30 12.49
CA GLY A 200 -1.00 2.57 12.46
C GLY A 200 -1.41 3.48 11.31
N TRP A 201 -1.54 2.94 10.09
CA TRP A 201 -1.99 3.69 8.91
C TRP A 201 -3.40 4.24 9.09
N ILE A 202 -4.31 3.45 9.68
CA ILE A 202 -5.68 3.89 9.99
C ILE A 202 -5.65 5.12 10.91
N VAL A 203 -4.89 5.07 12.00
CA VAL A 203 -4.76 6.19 12.96
C VAL A 203 -4.19 7.44 12.30
N ASP A 204 -3.18 7.30 11.44
CA ASP A 204 -2.59 8.43 10.71
C ASP A 204 -3.62 9.08 9.77
N ILE A 205 -4.32 8.28 8.97
CA ILE A 205 -5.33 8.78 8.04
C ILE A 205 -6.48 9.47 8.79
N GLU A 206 -6.93 8.91 9.91
CA GLU A 206 -7.97 9.53 10.76
C GLU A 206 -7.55 10.90 11.30
N ARG A 207 -6.26 11.06 11.67
CA ARG A 207 -5.73 12.36 12.10
C ARG A 207 -5.75 13.37 10.97
N ARG A 208 -5.42 12.97 9.75
CA ARG A 208 -5.38 13.84 8.56
C ARG A 208 -6.77 14.27 8.08
N LEU A 209 -7.82 13.53 8.44
CA LEU A 209 -9.20 13.80 8.06
C LEU A 209 -9.96 14.71 9.04
N ASN A 210 -9.44 14.89 10.25
CA ASN A 210 -10.00 15.75 11.30
C ASN A 210 -9.37 17.15 11.27
#